data_AF-A0A2E7QXN7-F1
#
_entry.id   AF-A0A2E7QXN7-F1
#
_cell.length_a   1.000
_cell.length_b   1.000
_cell.length_c   1.000
_cell.angle_alpha   90.00
_cell.angle_beta   90.00
_cell.angle_gamma   90.00
#
_symmetry.space_group_name_H-M   'P 1'
#
loop_
_entity.id
_entity.type
_entity.pdbx_description
1 polymer ?
#
loop_
_entity_poly.entity_id
_entity_poly.type
_entity_poly.pdbx_seq_one_letter_code
_entity_poly.pdbx_strand_id
1 'polypeptide(L)'
;MADDSGATLADVMPEEAAAAVVPPTEPILAPVYERTVDGQGRSYATGKRKDAVARVWLKPGSGKISVNGKEGDTYFSRPTLQMIIRQPFDVVERKEQFDVYCTVKGGGLSGQAGAVRHGISKALTLQEPELRGALKKNGFLTRDSRTVERKKYGKPKARRSFQFSKR
;
A
#
# COMPACT_ATOMS: atom_id res chain seq x y z
N MET A 1 24.95 48.43 -68.32
CA MET A 1 25.68 47.37 -69.05
C MET A 1 26.07 46.31 -68.04
N ALA A 2 25.41 45.15 -68.13
CA ALA A 2 25.72 43.83 -67.55
C ALA A 2 25.99 43.74 -66.02
N ASP A 3 25.12 43.09 -65.22
CA ASP A 3 24.98 41.62 -65.02
C ASP A 3 26.31 41.02 -64.51
N ASP A 4 26.46 40.28 -63.41
CA ASP A 4 25.69 39.24 -62.74
C ASP A 4 26.50 38.92 -61.44
N SER A 5 25.95 38.61 -60.27
CA SER A 5 25.80 37.22 -59.81
C SER A 5 25.72 37.18 -58.28
N GLY A 6 24.94 36.25 -57.73
CA GLY A 6 25.17 35.72 -56.38
C GLY A 6 24.03 35.90 -55.38
N ALA A 7 23.11 34.94 -55.40
CA ALA A 7 21.95 34.81 -54.53
C ALA A 7 22.28 34.73 -53.02
N THR A 8 21.27 35.11 -52.25
CA THR A 8 21.12 34.98 -50.79
C THR A 8 20.78 33.56 -50.33
N LEU A 9 21.03 33.33 -49.04
CA LEU A 9 20.42 32.39 -48.09
C LEU A 9 21.14 31.06 -47.78
N ALA A 10 21.52 31.01 -46.51
CA ALA A 10 21.35 29.88 -45.58
C ALA A 10 22.49 28.85 -45.42
N ASP A 11 22.78 28.62 -44.13
CA ASP A 11 23.32 27.39 -43.52
C ASP A 11 24.76 26.94 -43.81
N VAL A 12 25.67 27.26 -42.87
CA VAL A 12 26.73 26.32 -42.47
C VAL A 12 26.98 26.44 -40.95
N MET A 13 26.39 25.52 -40.18
CA MET A 13 26.88 25.13 -38.85
C MET A 13 28.06 24.17 -39.00
N PRO A 14 29.07 24.26 -38.11
CA PRO A 14 29.75 23.11 -37.53
C PRO A 14 29.34 23.01 -36.04
N GLU A 15 29.19 21.87 -35.38
CA GLU A 15 30.15 20.79 -35.21
C GLU A 15 29.45 19.64 -34.47
N GLU A 16 29.85 18.40 -34.75
CA GLU A 16 29.31 17.14 -34.23
C GLU A 16 29.22 17.08 -32.69
N ALA A 17 27.99 16.96 -32.17
CA ALA A 17 27.77 16.35 -30.86
C ALA A 17 27.47 14.86 -31.05
N ALA A 18 28.42 14.03 -30.65
CA ALA A 18 28.32 12.58 -30.64
C ALA A 18 26.98 12.10 -30.04
N ALA A 19 26.14 11.51 -30.87
CA ALA A 19 24.94 10.82 -30.45
C ALA A 19 25.35 9.60 -29.61
N ALA A 20 25.26 9.73 -28.29
CA ALA A 20 25.33 8.60 -27.38
C ALA A 20 24.25 7.60 -27.76
N VAL A 21 24.66 6.44 -28.26
CA VAL A 21 23.81 5.26 -28.42
C VAL A 21 23.33 4.87 -27.03
N VAL A 22 22.14 5.34 -26.65
CA VAL A 22 21.42 4.82 -25.50
C VAL A 22 21.04 3.38 -25.89
N PRO A 23 21.59 2.34 -25.23
CA PRO A 23 21.13 0.99 -25.48
C PRO A 23 19.62 0.94 -25.22
N PRO A 24 18.81 0.22 -26.04
CA PRO A 24 17.39 0.07 -25.76
C PRO A 24 17.28 -0.47 -24.34
N THR A 25 16.78 0.38 -23.43
CA THR A 25 16.46 -0.03 -22.07
C THR A 25 15.30 -0.98 -22.24
N GLU A 26 15.60 -2.27 -22.24
CA GLU A 26 14.58 -3.32 -22.18
C GLU A 26 13.61 -2.91 -21.07
N PRO A 27 12.31 -2.77 -21.36
CA PRO A 27 11.35 -2.47 -20.31
C PRO A 27 11.46 -3.63 -19.33
N ILE A 28 11.96 -3.33 -18.12
CA ILE A 28 12.05 -4.28 -17.02
C ILE A 28 10.67 -4.91 -16.92
N LEU A 29 10.58 -6.19 -17.31
CA LEU A 29 9.32 -6.91 -17.42
C LEU A 29 8.63 -6.77 -16.07
N ALA A 30 7.55 -5.98 -16.01
CA ALA A 30 6.84 -5.79 -14.77
C ALA A 30 6.44 -7.18 -14.27
N PRO A 31 6.73 -7.53 -12.99
CA PRO A 31 6.48 -8.87 -12.51
C PRO A 31 5.00 -9.19 -12.71
N VAL A 32 4.73 -10.27 -13.44
CA VAL A 32 3.36 -10.75 -13.67
C VAL A 32 2.81 -11.18 -12.31
N TYR A 33 1.77 -10.50 -11.86
CA TYR A 33 1.10 -10.84 -10.62
C TYR A 33 -0.03 -11.80 -10.96
N GLU A 34 0.08 -13.03 -10.48
CA GLU A 34 -0.93 -14.06 -10.73
C GLU A 34 -2.08 -13.96 -9.72
N ARG A 35 -3.29 -14.27 -10.19
CA ARG A 35 -4.47 -14.39 -9.33
C ARG A 35 -4.39 -15.70 -8.55
N THR A 36 -4.33 -15.63 -7.23
CA THR A 36 -4.33 -16.81 -6.36
C THR A 36 -5.61 -16.84 -5.53
N VAL A 37 -6.53 -17.73 -5.91
CA VAL A 37 -7.82 -17.94 -5.24
C VAL A 37 -8.02 -19.41 -4.90
N ASP A 38 -8.68 -19.67 -3.78
CA ASP A 38 -9.07 -21.02 -3.40
C ASP A 38 -10.17 -21.56 -4.33
N GLY A 39 -10.44 -22.87 -4.28
CA GLY A 39 -11.53 -23.50 -5.07
C GLY A 39 -12.94 -22.93 -4.78
N GLN A 40 -13.11 -22.14 -3.72
CA GLN A 40 -14.35 -21.42 -3.40
C GLN A 40 -14.33 -19.94 -3.83
N GLY A 41 -13.34 -19.52 -4.63
CA GLY A 41 -13.17 -18.14 -5.09
C GLY A 41 -12.78 -17.15 -3.99
N ARG A 42 -12.28 -17.65 -2.86
CA ARG A 42 -11.85 -16.82 -1.73
C ARG A 42 -10.36 -16.52 -1.82
N SER A 43 -9.94 -15.36 -1.34
CA SER A 43 -8.52 -15.04 -1.17
C SER A 43 -8.19 -14.93 0.31
N TYR A 44 -7.15 -15.64 0.71
CA TYR A 44 -6.60 -15.60 2.04
C TYR A 44 -5.45 -14.60 2.14
N ALA A 45 -5.49 -13.74 3.15
CA ALA A 45 -4.39 -12.86 3.46
C ALA A 45 -4.21 -12.66 4.96
N THR A 46 -2.99 -12.32 5.36
CA THR A 46 -2.67 -11.98 6.75
C THR A 46 -2.12 -10.56 6.84
N GLY A 47 -2.70 -9.79 7.76
CA GLY A 47 -2.25 -8.45 8.14
C GLY A 47 -1.71 -8.42 9.56
N LYS A 48 -0.71 -7.58 9.82
CA LYS A 48 -0.09 -7.42 11.15
C LYS A 48 0.21 -5.95 11.41
N ARG A 49 -0.09 -5.46 12.62
CA ARG A 49 0.31 -4.12 13.07
C ARG A 49 0.50 -4.13 14.59
N LYS A 50 1.66 -3.66 15.05
CA LYS A 50 2.08 -3.84 16.46
C LYS A 50 1.91 -5.33 16.84
N ASP A 51 1.19 -5.60 17.93
CA ASP A 51 0.90 -6.96 18.42
C ASP A 51 -0.38 -7.57 17.84
N ALA A 52 -1.12 -6.83 16.99
CA ALA A 52 -2.35 -7.31 16.39
C ALA A 52 -2.08 -8.10 15.12
N VAL A 53 -2.73 -9.26 15.00
CA VAL A 53 -2.70 -10.14 13.83
C VAL A 53 -4.13 -10.34 13.32
N ALA A 54 -4.34 -10.08 12.03
CA ALA A 54 -5.60 -10.25 11.33
C ALA A 54 -5.45 -11.31 10.24
N ARG A 55 -6.27 -12.35 10.29
CA ARG A 55 -6.47 -13.29 9.19
C ARG A 55 -7.72 -12.85 8.45
N VAL A 56 -7.61 -12.62 7.15
CA VAL A 56 -8.67 -12.07 6.32
C VAL A 56 -8.97 -13.03 5.19
N TRP A 57 -10.24 -13.36 5.04
CA TRP A 57 -10.80 -14.06 3.90
C TRP A 57 -11.65 -13.08 3.12
N LEU A 58 -11.33 -12.90 1.85
CA LEU A 58 -12.06 -12.04 0.93
C LEU A 58 -12.83 -12.92 -0.04
N LYS A 59 -14.12 -12.69 -0.19
CA LYS A 59 -15.00 -13.39 -1.13
C LYS A 59 -15.71 -12.35 -2.01
N PRO A 60 -15.86 -12.54 -3.33
CA PRO A 60 -16.75 -11.70 -4.13
C PRO A 60 -18.20 -11.84 -3.60
N GLY A 61 -18.87 -10.72 -3.37
CA GLY A 61 -20.13 -10.67 -2.63
C GLY A 61 -20.72 -9.27 -2.47
N SER A 62 -21.41 -9.04 -1.35
CA SER A 62 -22.31 -7.90 -1.10
C SER A 62 -21.72 -6.72 -0.30
N GLY A 63 -20.41 -6.71 -0.02
CA GLY A 63 -19.77 -5.65 0.76
C GLY A 63 -19.86 -5.82 2.28
N LYS A 64 -20.27 -7.00 2.79
CA LYS A 64 -20.45 -7.23 4.22
C LYS A 64 -19.10 -7.46 4.90
N ILE A 65 -18.85 -6.71 5.99
CA ILE A 65 -17.63 -6.84 6.79
C ILE A 65 -17.96 -7.49 8.14
N SER A 66 -17.47 -8.70 8.35
CA SER A 66 -17.61 -9.46 9.60
C SER A 66 -16.27 -9.63 10.31
N VAL A 67 -16.23 -9.31 11.60
CA VAL A 67 -15.03 -9.32 12.45
C VAL A 67 -15.29 -10.20 13.66
N ASN A 68 -14.55 -11.33 13.80
CA ASN A 68 -14.69 -12.27 14.92
C ASN A 68 -16.15 -12.72 15.18
N GLY A 69 -16.94 -12.90 14.12
CA GLY A 69 -18.35 -13.32 14.21
C GLY A 69 -19.34 -12.21 14.60
N LYS A 70 -18.87 -10.96 14.69
CA LYS A 70 -19.71 -9.77 14.88
C LYS A 70 -19.66 -8.88 13.65
N GLU A 71 -20.65 -8.01 13.49
CA GLU A 71 -20.65 -6.99 12.45
C GLU A 71 -19.52 -5.97 12.68
N GLY A 72 -18.88 -5.53 11.58
CA GLY A 72 -17.73 -4.62 11.64
C GLY A 72 -18.02 -3.32 12.38
N ASP A 73 -19.22 -2.79 12.22
CA ASP A 73 -19.64 -1.54 12.88
C ASP A 73 -19.85 -1.72 14.39
N THR A 74 -20.35 -2.88 14.83
CA THR A 74 -20.49 -3.20 16.26
C THR A 74 -19.14 -3.46 16.92
N TYR A 75 -18.21 -4.12 16.22
CA TYR A 75 -16.89 -4.43 16.77
C TYR A 75 -16.01 -3.18 16.90
N PHE A 76 -16.01 -2.34 15.87
CA PHE A 76 -15.28 -1.07 15.86
C PHE A 76 -16.23 0.08 16.17
N SER A 77 -16.46 0.33 17.46
CA SER A 77 -17.39 1.37 17.93
C SER A 77 -17.04 2.80 17.49
N ARG A 78 -15.78 3.06 17.15
CA ARG A 78 -15.32 4.39 16.72
C ARG A 78 -15.42 4.54 15.20
N PRO A 79 -16.08 5.59 14.67
CA PRO A 79 -16.23 5.78 13.22
C PRO A 79 -14.89 5.94 12.50
N THR A 80 -13.89 6.53 13.16
CA THR A 80 -12.53 6.64 12.62
C THR A 80 -11.91 5.28 12.31
N LEU A 81 -12.18 4.25 13.13
CA LEU A 81 -11.64 2.90 12.91
C LEU A 81 -12.34 2.19 11.75
N GLN A 82 -13.65 2.40 11.61
CA GLN A 82 -14.44 1.90 10.48
C GLN A 82 -13.95 2.51 9.16
N MET A 83 -13.71 3.83 9.14
CA MET A 83 -13.17 4.52 7.98
C MET A 83 -11.82 3.93 7.54
N ILE A 84 -10.92 3.63 8.49
CA ILE A 84 -9.60 3.03 8.20
C ILE A 84 -9.74 1.67 7.50
N ILE A 85 -10.76 0.88 7.84
CA ILE A 85 -10.99 -0.44 7.22
C ILE A 85 -11.58 -0.29 5.81
N ARG A 86 -12.37 0.75 5.57
CA ARG A 86 -13.00 1.06 4.27
C ARG A 86 -12.04 1.69 3.24
N GLN A 87 -11.01 2.43 3.69
CA GLN A 87 -9.98 3.06 2.85
C GLN A 87 -9.48 2.26 1.63
N PRO A 88 -9.08 0.97 1.75
CA PRO A 88 -8.60 0.22 0.59
C PRO A 88 -9.70 -0.05 -0.45
N PHE A 89 -10.97 -0.13 -0.04
CA PHE A 89 -12.09 -0.26 -0.97
C PHE A 89 -12.44 1.07 -1.64
N ASP A 90 -12.23 2.19 -0.94
CA ASP A 90 -12.43 3.53 -1.49
C ASP A 90 -11.45 3.82 -2.63
N VAL A 91 -10.18 3.48 -2.46
CA VAL A 91 -9.13 3.73 -3.48
C VAL A 91 -9.29 2.88 -4.73
N VAL A 92 -9.89 1.70 -4.59
CA VAL A 92 -10.10 0.76 -5.68
C VAL A 92 -11.50 0.93 -6.30
N GLU A 93 -12.39 1.72 -5.67
CA GLU A 93 -13.78 1.90 -6.09
C GLU A 93 -14.55 0.57 -6.16
N ARG A 94 -14.36 -0.28 -5.14
CA ARG A 94 -14.93 -1.65 -5.05
C ARG A 94 -15.67 -1.88 -3.72
N LYS A 95 -16.41 -0.88 -3.25
CA LYS A 95 -17.01 -0.86 -1.89
C LYS A 95 -18.04 -1.96 -1.65
N GLU A 96 -18.74 -2.40 -2.69
CA GLU A 96 -19.90 -3.31 -2.57
C GLU A 96 -19.68 -4.66 -3.22
N GLN A 97 -18.47 -4.93 -3.73
CA GLN A 97 -18.21 -6.12 -4.55
C GLN A 97 -17.60 -7.30 -3.77
N PHE A 98 -17.15 -7.06 -2.53
CA PHE A 98 -16.44 -8.07 -1.76
C PHE A 98 -16.95 -8.15 -0.32
N ASP A 99 -17.29 -9.36 0.11
CA ASP A 99 -17.51 -9.68 1.52
C ASP A 99 -16.18 -10.00 2.20
N VAL A 100 -16.01 -9.48 3.42
CA VAL A 100 -14.81 -9.64 4.24
C VAL A 100 -15.13 -10.42 5.49
N TYR A 101 -14.49 -11.57 5.65
CA TYR A 101 -14.51 -12.33 6.90
C TYR A 101 -13.14 -12.27 7.55
N CYS A 102 -13.04 -11.61 8.70
CA CYS A 102 -11.78 -11.49 9.40
C CYS A 102 -11.81 -12.07 10.81
N THR A 103 -10.73 -12.78 11.14
CA THR A 103 -10.44 -13.19 12.51
C THR A 103 -9.24 -12.39 13.02
N VAL A 104 -9.41 -11.68 14.12
CA VAL A 104 -8.39 -10.78 14.66
C VAL A 104 -8.04 -11.19 16.09
N LYS A 105 -6.74 -11.23 16.39
CA LYS A 105 -6.21 -11.57 17.71
C LYS A 105 -5.07 -10.62 18.10
N GLY A 106 -4.95 -10.33 19.39
CA GLY A 106 -3.88 -9.49 19.96
C GLY A 106 -4.07 -7.98 19.78
N GLY A 107 -3.23 -7.22 20.48
CA GLY A 107 -3.23 -5.75 20.47
C GLY A 107 -4.52 -5.11 21.00
N GLY A 108 -4.74 -3.85 20.64
CA GLY A 108 -6.00 -3.12 20.91
C GLY A 108 -6.74 -2.73 19.63
N LEU A 109 -7.94 -2.17 19.75
CA LEU A 109 -8.86 -1.87 18.62
C LEU A 109 -8.19 -1.10 17.46
N SER A 110 -7.38 -0.08 17.77
CA SER A 110 -6.68 0.71 16.74
C SER A 110 -5.59 -0.08 16.00
N GLY A 111 -4.86 -0.95 16.71
CA GLY A 111 -3.88 -1.85 16.11
C GLY A 111 -4.57 -2.90 15.24
N GLN A 112 -5.69 -3.44 15.71
CA GLN A 112 -6.52 -4.41 15.00
C GLN A 112 -7.08 -3.84 13.70
N ALA A 113 -7.68 -2.64 13.72
CA ALA A 113 -8.18 -1.98 12.51
C ALA A 113 -7.07 -1.79 11.46
N GLY A 114 -5.87 -1.37 11.87
CA GLY A 114 -4.72 -1.25 10.97
C GLY A 114 -4.22 -2.59 10.42
N ALA A 115 -4.28 -3.65 11.21
CA ALA A 115 -3.95 -5.01 10.77
C ALA A 115 -4.97 -5.52 9.75
N VAL A 116 -6.27 -5.31 9.99
CA VAL A 116 -7.36 -5.67 9.07
C VAL A 116 -7.21 -4.94 7.75
N ARG A 117 -6.99 -3.61 7.77
CA ARG A 117 -6.73 -2.81 6.57
C ARG A 117 -5.62 -3.41 5.71
N HIS A 118 -4.47 -3.73 6.32
CA HIS A 118 -3.34 -4.32 5.60
C HIS A 118 -3.65 -5.73 5.06
N GLY A 119 -4.46 -6.51 5.79
CA GLY A 119 -4.92 -7.83 5.33
C GLY A 119 -5.84 -7.72 4.11
N ILE A 120 -6.82 -6.80 4.14
CA ILE A 120 -7.74 -6.55 3.02
C ILE A 120 -6.97 -6.14 1.76
N SER A 121 -6.01 -5.20 1.88
CA SER A 121 -5.23 -4.76 0.73
C SER A 121 -4.43 -5.88 0.08
N LYS A 122 -3.90 -6.82 0.86
CA LYS A 122 -3.24 -8.01 0.32
C LYS A 122 -4.23 -8.96 -0.34
N ALA A 123 -5.38 -9.20 0.28
CA ALA A 123 -6.40 -10.07 -0.29
C ALA A 123 -6.92 -9.52 -1.64
N LEU A 124 -7.10 -8.21 -1.75
CA LEU A 124 -7.49 -7.54 -3.00
C LEU A 124 -6.46 -7.76 -4.11
N THR A 125 -5.17 -7.65 -3.82
CA THR A 125 -4.12 -7.92 -4.83
C THR A 125 -4.05 -9.38 -5.28
N LEU A 126 -4.56 -10.31 -4.48
CA LEU A 126 -4.62 -11.74 -4.85
C LEU A 126 -5.86 -12.05 -5.69
N GLN A 127 -6.95 -11.30 -5.53
CA GLN A 127 -8.14 -11.40 -6.38
C GLN A 127 -7.92 -10.72 -7.74
N GLU A 128 -7.44 -9.48 -7.72
CA GLU A 128 -7.25 -8.64 -8.90
C GLU A 128 -5.81 -8.05 -8.88
N PRO A 129 -4.88 -8.67 -9.62
CA PRO A 129 -3.46 -8.27 -9.60
C PRO A 129 -3.20 -6.85 -10.12
N GLU A 130 -4.06 -6.35 -11.01
CA GLU A 130 -3.94 -5.02 -11.64
C GLU A 130 -4.01 -3.87 -10.62
N LEU A 131 -4.79 -4.07 -9.55
CA LEU A 131 -5.02 -3.07 -8.51
C LEU A 131 -3.79 -2.79 -7.64
N ARG A 132 -2.78 -3.65 -7.73
CA ARG A 132 -1.55 -3.53 -6.94
C ARG A 132 -0.86 -2.19 -7.16
N GLY A 133 -0.90 -1.64 -8.38
CA GLY A 133 -0.33 -0.33 -8.68
C GLY A 133 -0.94 0.79 -7.83
N ALA A 134 -2.28 0.88 -7.81
CA ALA A 134 -3.02 1.87 -7.03
C ALA A 134 -2.82 1.69 -5.52
N LEU A 135 -2.87 0.45 -5.03
CA LEU A 135 -2.69 0.13 -3.61
C LEU A 135 -1.26 0.38 -3.11
N LYS A 136 -0.26 0.19 -3.97
CA LYS A 136 1.15 0.47 -3.64
C LYS A 136 1.40 1.98 -3.55
N LYS A 137 0.86 2.77 -4.49
CA LYS A 137 0.97 4.24 -4.49
C LYS A 137 0.38 4.85 -3.21
N ASN A 138 -0.75 4.31 -2.73
CA ASN A 138 -1.39 4.76 -1.49
C ASN A 138 -0.80 4.15 -0.20
N GLY A 139 0.25 3.33 -0.30
CA GLY A 139 0.98 2.80 0.86
C GLY A 139 0.27 1.70 1.67
N PHE A 140 -0.80 1.09 1.15
CA PHE A 140 -1.54 0.06 1.91
C PHE A 140 -0.86 -1.31 1.94
N LEU A 141 0.01 -1.59 0.96
CA LEU A 141 0.80 -2.81 0.89
C LEU A 141 2.03 -2.81 1.81
N THR A 142 2.40 -1.65 2.35
CA THR A 142 3.52 -1.55 3.29
C THR A 142 3.02 -1.83 4.70
N ARG A 143 3.68 -2.78 5.38
CA ARG A 143 3.40 -3.04 6.81
C ARG A 143 3.93 -1.88 7.66
N ASP A 144 3.11 -1.36 8.56
CA ASP A 144 3.57 -0.46 9.62
C ASP A 144 4.49 -1.23 10.59
N SER A 145 5.79 -0.96 10.51
CA SER A 145 6.84 -1.64 11.27
C SER A 145 6.95 -1.15 12.73
N ARG A 146 6.26 -0.07 13.09
CA ARG A 146 6.35 0.54 14.42
C ARG A 146 5.90 -0.43 15.49
N THR A 147 6.79 -0.67 16.45
CA THR A 147 6.57 -1.54 17.62
C THR A 147 6.93 -0.75 18.88
N VAL A 148 6.33 -1.11 20.02
CA VAL A 148 6.63 -0.43 21.29
C VAL A 148 8.07 -0.73 21.69
N GLU A 149 8.86 0.33 21.86
CA GLU A 149 10.23 0.18 22.37
C GLU A 149 10.20 -0.34 23.81
N ARG A 150 11.07 -1.32 24.11
CA ARG A 150 11.23 -1.83 25.46
C ARG A 150 11.71 -0.75 26.42
N LYS A 151 11.41 -0.92 27.71
CA LYS A 151 12.00 -0.12 28.78
C LYS A 151 13.52 -0.38 28.84
N LYS A 152 14.31 0.69 28.87
CA LYS A 152 15.77 0.64 29.06
C LYS A 152 16.07 0.79 30.56
N TYR A 153 17.12 0.14 31.04
CA TYR A 153 17.55 0.27 32.44
C TYR A 153 17.95 1.73 32.74
N GLY A 154 17.81 2.16 33.99
CA GLY A 154 18.09 3.53 34.41
C GLY A 154 17.09 4.59 33.89
N LYS A 155 16.01 4.19 33.19
CA LYS A 155 14.97 5.09 32.68
C LYS A 155 13.56 4.67 33.12
N PRO A 156 12.67 5.61 33.49
CA PRO A 156 11.28 5.29 33.83
C PRO A 156 10.47 4.75 32.64
N LYS A 157 10.77 5.16 31.39
CA LYS A 157 10.16 4.63 30.15
C LYS A 157 11.24 4.38 29.09
N ALA A 158 10.85 4.02 27.86
CA ALA A 158 11.80 3.75 26.77
C ALA A 158 12.83 4.88 26.53
N ARG A 159 12.39 6.15 26.60
CA ARG A 159 13.25 7.33 26.37
C ARG A 159 13.28 8.33 27.52
N ARG A 160 12.18 8.49 28.27
CA ARG A 160 12.06 9.44 29.40
C ARG A 160 13.18 9.19 30.41
N SER A 161 14.00 10.20 30.67
CA SER A 161 15.01 10.20 31.74
C SER A 161 14.45 10.85 33.01
N PHE A 162 15.11 10.61 34.13
CA PHE A 162 14.94 11.43 35.32
C PHE A 162 15.53 12.82 35.10
N GLN A 163 15.13 13.78 35.92
CA GLN A 163 15.72 15.13 35.91
C GLN A 163 17.19 15.02 36.33
N PHE A 164 18.09 15.59 35.53
CA PHE A 164 19.52 15.61 35.82
C PHE A 164 19.87 16.89 36.60
N SER A 165 20.50 16.76 37.77
CA SER A 165 21.06 17.88 38.52
C SER A 165 22.53 18.06 38.17
N LYS A 166 22.87 19.13 37.45
CA LYS A 166 24.25 19.57 37.19
C LYS A 166 24.73 20.36 38.41
N ARG A 167 25.44 19.72 39.33
CA ARG A 167 26.15 20.39 40.42
C ARG A 167 27.64 20.17 40.25
#